data_AF-G0P4L4-F1
#
_entry.id   AF-G0P4L4-F1
#
_cell.length_a   1.000
_cell.length_b   1.000
_cell.length_c   1.000
_cell.angle_alpha   90.00
_cell.angle_beta   90.00
_cell.angle_gamma   90.00
#
_symmetry.space_group_name_H-M   'P 1'
#
loop_
_entity.id
_entity.type
_entity.pdbx_description
1 polymer ?
#
loop_
_entity_poly.entity_id
_entity_poly.type
_entity_poly.pdbx_seq_one_letter_code
_entity_poly.pdbx_strand_id
1 'polypeptide(L)'
;MNVYQEIAAISHQLTKELTVEQVAQQMERTAALQERVQNEDELFATLVIQKPLFQAHEEAVRRENGEPQEPRSYTPPSTPDYAKPLPPAPVRPQVPSQVPSQAVSQALAAKETEISKLKKKLRDTLRRENTYETFNRDIERELGRIDSSLKTVEAENTTLKNELAELRIQMEIARLEGKYEEQSRMLAETRKELDEKSQMFAELSKK
;
A
#
# COMPACT_ATOMS: atom_id res chain seq x y z
N MET A 1 -13.15 19.78 -1.95
CA MET A 1 -13.20 18.56 -1.11
C MET A 1 -11.77 18.03 -1.02
N ASN A 2 -11.31 17.59 0.16
CA ASN A 2 -9.94 17.05 0.32
C ASN A 2 -9.91 15.59 -0.16
N VAL A 3 -8.79 15.13 -0.74
CA VAL A 3 -8.53 13.74 -1.16
C VAL A 3 -8.98 12.72 -0.10
N TYR A 4 -8.70 12.96 1.19
CA TYR A 4 -9.16 12.06 2.27
C TYR A 4 -10.68 11.91 2.36
N GLN A 5 -11.41 13.01 2.17
CA GLN A 5 -12.87 13.00 2.23
C GLN A 5 -13.44 12.25 1.03
N GLU A 6 -12.82 12.40 -0.14
CA GLU A 6 -13.21 11.71 -1.36
C GLU A 6 -12.92 10.20 -1.24
N ILE A 7 -11.77 9.80 -0.70
CA ILE A 7 -11.44 8.39 -0.44
C ILE A 7 -12.34 7.77 0.62
N ALA A 8 -12.67 8.50 1.69
CA ALA A 8 -13.63 8.03 2.69
C ALA A 8 -15.02 7.82 2.07
N ALA A 9 -15.45 8.70 1.16
CA ALA A 9 -16.71 8.55 0.44
C ALA A 9 -16.72 7.33 -0.50
N ILE A 10 -15.61 7.10 -1.23
CA ILE A 10 -15.42 5.92 -2.08
C ILE A 10 -15.44 4.65 -1.22
N SER A 11 -14.69 4.64 -0.11
CA SER A 11 -14.64 3.51 0.84
C SER A 11 -16.03 3.18 1.38
N HIS A 12 -16.82 4.19 1.74
CA HIS A 12 -18.19 4.00 2.21
C HIS A 12 -19.16 3.54 1.11
N GLN A 13 -18.89 3.85 -0.16
CA GLN A 13 -19.68 3.33 -1.27
C GLN A 13 -19.35 1.87 -1.58
N LEU A 14 -18.10 1.44 -1.40
CA LEU A 14 -17.67 0.05 -1.62
C LEU A 14 -18.23 -0.94 -0.60
N THR A 15 -18.75 -0.49 0.55
CA THR A 15 -19.47 -1.36 1.49
C THR A 15 -20.88 -1.71 1.00
N LYS A 16 -21.36 -1.05 -0.06
CA LYS A 16 -22.62 -1.36 -0.72
C LYS A 16 -22.37 -2.33 -1.86
N GLU A 17 -23.38 -3.15 -2.17
CA GLU A 17 -23.36 -3.97 -3.37
C GLU A 17 -23.47 -3.09 -4.63
N LEU A 18 -22.32 -2.72 -5.20
CA LEU A 18 -22.23 -1.90 -6.41
C LEU A 18 -22.28 -2.77 -7.68
N THR A 19 -22.76 -2.21 -8.80
CA THR A 19 -22.66 -2.84 -10.12
C THR A 19 -21.26 -2.66 -10.72
N VAL A 20 -20.93 -3.43 -11.76
CA VAL A 20 -19.63 -3.32 -12.46
C VAL A 20 -19.35 -1.90 -12.93
N GLU A 21 -20.37 -1.25 -13.53
CA GLU A 21 -20.29 0.13 -14.00
C GLU A 21 -20.06 1.13 -12.85
N GLN A 22 -20.73 0.93 -11.72
CA GLN A 22 -20.55 1.79 -10.54
C GLN A 22 -19.16 1.64 -9.94
N VAL A 23 -18.60 0.43 -9.87
CA VAL A 23 -17.22 0.23 -9.40
C VAL A 23 -16.22 0.83 -10.37
N ALA A 24 -16.43 0.69 -11.69
CA ALA A 24 -15.57 1.30 -12.70
C ALA A 24 -15.52 2.84 -12.57
N GLN A 25 -16.67 3.48 -12.31
CA GLN A 25 -16.73 4.92 -12.03
C GLN A 25 -15.96 5.31 -10.77
N GLN A 26 -15.96 4.47 -9.72
CA GLN A 26 -15.14 4.74 -8.53
C GLN A 26 -13.65 4.57 -8.81
N MET A 27 -13.26 3.60 -9.63
CA MET A 27 -11.86 3.43 -10.04
C MET A 27 -11.36 4.63 -10.85
N GLU A 28 -12.17 5.15 -11.77
CA GLU A 28 -11.85 6.35 -12.53
C GLU A 28 -11.72 7.58 -11.61
N ARG A 29 -12.64 7.73 -10.64
CA ARG A 29 -12.54 8.77 -9.61
C ARG A 29 -11.28 8.65 -8.77
N THR A 30 -10.90 7.45 -8.33
CA THR A 30 -9.67 7.22 -7.56
C THR A 30 -8.43 7.51 -8.39
N ALA A 31 -8.42 7.17 -9.68
CA ALA A 31 -7.31 7.51 -10.59
C ALA A 31 -7.16 9.03 -10.74
N ALA A 32 -8.26 9.76 -10.90
CA ALA A 32 -8.26 11.23 -10.98
C ALA A 32 -7.80 11.92 -9.68
N LEU A 33 -7.87 11.24 -8.53
CA LEU A 33 -7.35 11.78 -7.27
C LEU A 33 -5.83 11.79 -7.22
N GLN A 34 -5.15 10.91 -7.97
CA GLN A 34 -3.68 10.88 -8.01
C GLN A 34 -3.07 12.19 -8.54
N GLU A 35 -3.77 12.88 -9.45
CA GLU A 35 -3.35 14.18 -9.99
C GLU A 35 -3.49 15.34 -8.99
N ARG A 36 -4.21 15.11 -7.87
CA ARG A 36 -4.55 16.12 -6.86
C ARG A 36 -3.86 15.89 -5.53
N VAL A 37 -3.03 14.85 -5.42
CA VAL A 37 -2.27 14.51 -4.22
C VAL A 37 -1.27 15.63 -3.90
N GLN A 38 -1.26 16.08 -2.65
CA GLN A 38 -0.40 17.18 -2.19
C GLN A 38 0.69 16.74 -1.21
N ASN A 39 0.57 15.52 -0.65
CA ASN A 39 1.52 14.97 0.32
C ASN A 39 1.57 13.43 0.25
N GLU A 40 2.57 12.83 0.91
CA GLU A 40 2.79 11.38 0.91
C GLU A 40 1.63 10.60 1.54
N ASP A 41 0.99 11.15 2.58
CA ASP A 41 -0.16 10.51 3.22
C ASP A 41 -1.40 10.51 2.27
N GLU A 42 -1.58 11.62 1.53
CA GLU A 42 -2.32 11.81 0.25
C GLU A 42 -2.23 10.60 -0.70
N LEU A 43 -0.99 10.34 -1.07
CA LEU A 43 -0.62 9.29 -2.01
C LEU A 43 -0.93 7.92 -1.44
N PHE A 44 -0.56 7.68 -0.19
CA PHE A 44 -0.76 6.41 0.49
C PHE A 44 -2.24 6.05 0.60
N ALA A 45 -3.10 6.99 1.00
CA ALA A 45 -4.54 6.78 1.07
C ALA A 45 -5.12 6.39 -0.31
N THR A 46 -4.66 7.05 -1.37
CA THR A 46 -5.09 6.80 -2.76
C THR A 46 -4.65 5.44 -3.29
N LEU A 47 -3.49 4.95 -2.85
CA LEU A 47 -2.99 3.62 -3.21
C LEU A 47 -3.70 2.51 -2.43
N VAL A 48 -3.93 2.69 -1.12
CA VAL A 48 -4.56 1.67 -0.26
C VAL A 48 -5.99 1.33 -0.72
N ILE A 49 -6.74 2.30 -1.25
CA ILE A 49 -8.12 2.08 -1.69
C ILE A 49 -8.24 1.30 -3.01
N GLN A 50 -7.16 1.16 -3.79
CA GLN A 50 -7.17 0.42 -5.07
C GLN A 50 -7.47 -1.06 -4.90
N LYS A 51 -6.95 -1.69 -3.84
CA LYS A 51 -7.17 -3.12 -3.58
C LYS A 51 -8.65 -3.43 -3.27
N PRO A 52 -9.34 -2.70 -2.36
CA PRO A 52 -10.78 -2.82 -2.18
C PRO A 52 -11.59 -2.57 -3.46
N LEU A 53 -11.20 -1.60 -4.29
CA LEU A 53 -11.87 -1.32 -5.56
C LEU A 53 -11.78 -2.49 -6.55
N PHE A 54 -10.60 -3.09 -6.66
CA PHE A 54 -10.39 -4.25 -7.51
C PHE A 54 -11.19 -5.47 -7.03
N GLN A 55 -11.22 -5.70 -5.71
CA GLN A 55 -12.04 -6.76 -5.11
C GLN A 55 -13.54 -6.54 -5.37
N ALA A 56 -14.03 -5.32 -5.17
CA ALA A 56 -15.42 -4.96 -5.46
C ALA A 56 -15.75 -5.15 -6.95
N HIS A 57 -14.80 -4.88 -7.85
CA HIS A 57 -14.98 -5.07 -9.29
C HIS A 57 -15.07 -6.56 -9.65
N GLU A 58 -14.16 -7.39 -9.15
CA GLU A 58 -14.23 -8.85 -9.33
C GLU A 58 -15.56 -9.39 -8.81
N GLU A 59 -15.98 -9.00 -7.61
CA GLU A 59 -17.24 -9.45 -7.02
C GLU A 59 -18.46 -8.98 -7.82
N ALA A 60 -18.44 -7.77 -8.38
CA ALA A 60 -19.50 -7.27 -9.25
C ALA A 60 -19.57 -8.05 -10.56
N VAL A 61 -18.42 -8.36 -11.18
CA VAL A 61 -18.35 -9.15 -12.42
C VAL A 61 -18.84 -10.59 -12.18
N ARG A 62 -18.43 -11.22 -11.07
CA ARG A 62 -18.91 -12.56 -10.70
C ARG A 62 -20.43 -12.59 -10.49
N ARG A 63 -20.99 -11.58 -9.82
CA ARG A 63 -22.44 -11.44 -9.62
C ARG A 63 -23.19 -11.25 -10.94
N GLU A 64 -22.69 -10.41 -11.84
CA GLU A 64 -23.29 -10.19 -13.16
C GLU A 64 -23.25 -11.45 -14.04
N ASN A 65 -22.20 -12.25 -13.92
CA ASN A 65 -22.05 -13.54 -14.62
C ASN A 65 -22.77 -14.72 -13.96
N GLY A 66 -23.42 -14.51 -12.80
CA GLY A 66 -24.16 -15.55 -12.08
C GLY A 66 -23.28 -16.63 -11.44
N GLU A 67 -22.00 -16.34 -11.18
CA GLU A 67 -21.10 -17.27 -10.49
C GLU A 67 -21.47 -17.37 -9.00
N PRO A 68 -21.59 -18.60 -8.43
CA PRO A 68 -21.90 -18.76 -7.02
C PRO A 68 -20.79 -18.16 -6.14
N GLN A 69 -21.17 -17.36 -5.15
CA GLN A 69 -20.25 -16.90 -4.11
C GLN A 69 -19.80 -18.10 -3.29
N GLU A 70 -18.61 -18.63 -3.57
CA GLU A 70 -18.03 -19.67 -2.71
C GLU A 70 -17.68 -19.07 -1.34
N PRO A 71 -18.25 -19.57 -0.22
CA PRO A 71 -17.73 -19.25 1.09
C PRO A 71 -16.30 -19.81 1.17
N ARG A 72 -15.34 -18.95 1.54
CA ARG A 72 -13.93 -19.29 1.71
C ARG A 72 -13.78 -20.52 2.62
N SER A 73 -13.68 -21.70 2.02
CA SER A 73 -13.27 -22.93 2.67
C SER A 73 -12.55 -23.79 1.64
N TYR A 74 -11.22 -23.78 1.71
CA TYR A 74 -10.37 -24.60 0.87
C TYR A 74 -10.46 -26.04 1.38
N THR A 75 -11.15 -26.89 0.64
CA THR A 75 -10.91 -28.34 0.68
C THR A 75 -10.56 -28.79 -0.74
N PRO A 76 -9.42 -29.47 -0.94
CA PRO A 76 -9.03 -29.92 -2.26
C PRO A 76 -10.07 -30.94 -2.80
N PRO A 77 -10.47 -30.84 -4.08
CA PRO A 77 -11.44 -31.76 -4.63
C PRO A 77 -10.85 -33.16 -4.70
N SER A 78 -11.62 -34.12 -4.19
CA SER A 78 -11.40 -35.53 -4.49
C SER A 78 -11.66 -35.76 -5.98
N THR A 79 -10.78 -36.56 -6.59
CA THR A 79 -10.71 -36.95 -8.00
C THR A 79 -12.08 -37.17 -8.69
N PRO A 80 -12.26 -36.76 -9.96
CA PRO A 80 -13.49 -37.04 -10.69
C PRO A 80 -13.58 -38.51 -11.13
N ASP A 81 -14.66 -39.17 -10.74
CA ASP A 81 -15.13 -40.45 -11.28
C ASP A 81 -15.51 -40.29 -12.76
N TYR A 82 -14.60 -40.72 -13.65
CA TYR A 82 -14.92 -40.95 -15.05
C TYR A 82 -15.47 -42.37 -15.21
N ALA A 83 -16.80 -42.52 -15.34
CA ALA A 83 -17.41 -43.54 -16.19
C ALA A 83 -18.95 -43.50 -16.12
N LYS A 84 -19.57 -42.70 -16.99
CA LYS A 84 -20.90 -43.04 -17.51
C LYS A 84 -20.77 -43.31 -19.00
N PRO A 85 -21.10 -44.52 -19.51
CA PRO A 85 -21.12 -44.74 -20.94
C PRO A 85 -22.27 -43.93 -21.55
N LEU A 86 -21.95 -43.17 -22.60
CA LEU A 86 -22.94 -42.44 -23.38
C LEU A 86 -23.92 -43.44 -24.04
N PRO A 87 -25.22 -43.13 -24.08
CA PRO A 87 -26.20 -43.97 -24.77
C PRO A 87 -25.92 -44.00 -26.29
N PRO A 88 -26.19 -45.14 -26.97
CA PRO A 88 -25.93 -45.29 -28.39
C PRO A 88 -26.75 -44.29 -29.22
N ALA A 89 -26.09 -43.66 -30.18
CA ALA A 89 -26.68 -42.67 -31.06
C ALA A 89 -27.84 -43.27 -31.89
N PRO A 90 -29.00 -42.59 -32.00
CA PRO A 90 -30.08 -43.05 -32.85
C PRO A 90 -29.67 -42.99 -34.33
N VAL A 91 -30.05 -44.04 -35.05
CA VAL A 91 -29.86 -44.23 -36.49
C VAL A 91 -30.49 -43.05 -37.26
N ARG A 92 -29.70 -42.36 -38.08
CA ARG A 92 -30.15 -41.21 -38.89
C ARG A 92 -31.19 -41.65 -39.93
N PRO A 93 -32.36 -41.00 -40.02
CA PRO A 93 -33.18 -41.03 -41.23
C PRO A 93 -32.45 -40.31 -42.37
N GLN A 94 -32.48 -40.87 -43.57
CA GLN A 94 -32.02 -40.19 -44.79
C GLN A 94 -32.92 -38.98 -45.07
N VAL A 95 -32.36 -37.78 -45.05
CA VAL A 95 -33.04 -36.55 -45.50
C VAL A 95 -32.44 -36.14 -46.84
N PRO A 96 -33.25 -35.86 -47.88
CA PRO A 96 -32.74 -35.46 -49.18
C PRO A 96 -31.94 -34.16 -49.09
N SER A 97 -30.78 -34.20 -49.74
CA SER A 97 -29.79 -33.13 -49.81
C SER A 97 -30.31 -31.97 -50.66
N GLN A 98 -30.81 -30.91 -50.02
CA GLN A 98 -30.76 -29.54 -50.56
C GLN A 98 -30.51 -28.55 -49.43
N VAL A 99 -29.24 -28.42 -49.05
CA VAL A 99 -28.74 -27.26 -48.32
C VAL A 99 -28.07 -26.35 -49.36
N PRO A 100 -28.40 -25.05 -49.46
CA PRO A 100 -27.74 -24.16 -50.41
C PRO A 100 -26.26 -24.02 -50.00
N SER A 101 -25.37 -24.79 -50.67
CA SER A 101 -23.99 -25.00 -50.22
C SER A 101 -23.14 -23.73 -50.18
N GLN A 102 -23.55 -22.68 -50.89
CA GLN A 102 -22.83 -21.40 -50.92
C GLN A 102 -23.05 -20.54 -49.66
N ALA A 103 -24.27 -20.53 -49.09
CA ALA A 103 -24.57 -19.74 -47.91
C ALA A 103 -23.90 -20.32 -46.64
N VAL A 104 -23.84 -21.65 -46.54
CA VAL A 104 -23.15 -22.34 -45.43
C VAL A 104 -21.64 -22.16 -45.53
N SER A 105 -21.07 -22.21 -46.74
CA SER A 105 -19.63 -21.98 -46.95
C SER A 105 -19.22 -20.53 -46.65
N GLN A 106 -20.04 -19.54 -46.99
CA GLN A 106 -19.79 -18.14 -46.65
C GLN A 106 -19.93 -17.87 -45.14
N ALA A 107 -20.94 -18.47 -44.48
CA ALA A 107 -21.09 -18.38 -43.03
C ALA A 107 -19.92 -19.04 -42.28
N LEU A 108 -19.40 -20.17 -42.79
CA LEU A 108 -18.22 -20.84 -42.23
C LEU A 108 -16.96 -19.97 -42.35
N ALA A 109 -16.71 -19.39 -43.53
CA ALA A 109 -15.57 -18.50 -43.76
C ALA A 109 -15.63 -17.23 -42.89
N ALA A 110 -16.83 -16.67 -42.69
CA ALA A 110 -17.02 -15.54 -41.78
C ALA A 110 -16.69 -15.92 -40.33
N LYS A 111 -17.09 -17.10 -39.87
CA LYS A 111 -16.79 -17.62 -38.53
C LYS A 111 -15.31 -17.93 -38.35
N GLU A 112 -14.63 -18.49 -39.35
CA GLU A 112 -13.18 -18.72 -39.32
C GLU A 112 -12.38 -17.41 -39.24
N THR A 113 -12.86 -16.37 -39.91
CA THR A 113 -12.28 -15.02 -39.84
C THR A 113 -12.47 -14.40 -38.45
N GLU A 114 -13.66 -14.55 -37.86
CA GLU A 114 -13.97 -14.10 -36.51
C GLU A 114 -13.12 -14.82 -35.46
N ILE A 115 -12.99 -16.15 -35.56
CA ILE A 115 -12.10 -16.96 -34.71
C ILE A 115 -10.65 -16.49 -34.83
N SER A 116 -10.18 -16.20 -36.04
CA SER A 116 -8.82 -15.72 -36.27
C SER A 116 -8.58 -14.34 -35.63
N LYS A 117 -9.57 -13.44 -35.70
CA LYS A 117 -9.53 -12.14 -35.00
C LYS A 117 -9.51 -12.31 -33.48
N LEU A 118 -10.35 -13.18 -32.93
CA LEU A 118 -10.39 -13.45 -31.49
C LEU A 118 -9.08 -14.07 -30.99
N LYS A 119 -8.51 -15.04 -31.72
CA LYS A 119 -7.20 -15.62 -31.40
C LYS A 119 -6.08 -14.56 -31.41
N LYS A 120 -6.14 -13.61 -32.35
CA LYS A 120 -5.18 -12.50 -32.37
C LYS A 120 -5.35 -11.59 -31.15
N LYS A 121 -6.58 -11.18 -30.84
CA LYS A 121 -6.88 -10.37 -29.64
C LYS A 121 -6.41 -11.07 -28.36
N LEU A 122 -6.69 -12.36 -28.21
CA LEU A 122 -6.26 -13.13 -27.03
C LEU A 122 -4.73 -13.14 -26.87
N ARG A 123 -3.98 -13.37 -27.96
CA ARG A 123 -2.51 -13.30 -27.91
C ARG A 123 -1.99 -11.91 -27.55
N ASP A 124 -2.62 -10.86 -28.08
CA ASP A 124 -2.23 -9.48 -27.79
C ASP A 124 -2.56 -9.12 -26.33
N THR A 125 -3.69 -9.59 -25.78
CA THR A 125 -4.04 -9.43 -24.37
C THR A 125 -3.05 -10.16 -23.46
N LEU A 126 -2.76 -11.44 -23.73
CA LEU A 126 -1.79 -12.22 -22.95
C LEU A 126 -0.39 -11.59 -22.94
N ARG A 127 0.03 -10.97 -24.05
CA ARG A 127 1.29 -10.22 -24.10
C ARG A 127 1.29 -8.99 -23.19
N ARG A 128 0.17 -8.25 -23.15
CA ARG A 128 0.01 -7.10 -22.26
C ARG A 128 -0.01 -7.54 -20.81
N GLU A 129 -0.73 -8.60 -20.48
CA GLU A 129 -0.80 -9.18 -19.13
C GLU A 129 0.59 -9.55 -18.62
N ASN A 130 1.39 -10.27 -19.41
CA ASN A 130 2.79 -10.56 -19.06
C ASN A 130 3.63 -9.30 -18.84
N THR A 131 3.38 -8.24 -19.61
CA THR A 131 4.09 -6.96 -19.44
C THR A 131 3.71 -6.29 -18.12
N TYR A 132 2.43 -6.32 -17.76
CA TYR A 132 1.95 -5.82 -16.47
C TYR A 132 2.49 -6.64 -15.29
N GLU A 133 2.57 -7.96 -15.42
CA GLU A 133 3.21 -8.79 -14.38
C GLU A 133 4.67 -8.40 -14.16
N THR A 134 5.44 -8.20 -15.24
CA THR A 134 6.84 -7.77 -15.10
C THR A 134 6.95 -6.40 -14.46
N PHE A 135 6.09 -5.46 -14.86
CA PHE A 135 6.06 -4.13 -14.30
C PHE A 135 5.68 -4.14 -12.80
N ASN A 136 4.70 -4.94 -12.41
CA ASN A 136 4.29 -5.09 -11.01
C ASN A 136 5.43 -5.66 -10.16
N ARG A 137 6.16 -6.67 -10.65
CA ARG A 137 7.33 -7.23 -9.94
C ARG A 137 8.44 -6.19 -9.76
N ASP A 138 8.66 -5.33 -10.75
CA ASP A 138 9.65 -4.26 -10.64
C ASP A 138 9.21 -3.18 -9.63
N ILE A 139 7.91 -2.81 -9.61
CA ILE A 139 7.36 -1.92 -8.57
C ILE A 139 7.52 -2.54 -7.18
N GLU A 140 7.17 -3.81 -6.98
CA GLU A 140 7.32 -4.48 -5.69
C GLU A 140 8.79 -4.48 -5.21
N ARG A 141 9.73 -4.62 -6.14
CA ARG A 141 11.17 -4.53 -5.84
C ARG A 141 11.57 -3.12 -5.41
N GLU A 142 11.11 -2.09 -6.11
CA GLU A 142 11.40 -0.69 -5.74
C GLU A 142 10.75 -0.30 -4.41
N LEU A 143 9.51 -0.73 -4.16
CA LEU A 143 8.85 -0.52 -2.87
C LEU A 143 9.64 -1.18 -1.73
N GLY A 144 10.15 -2.40 -1.94
CA GLY A 144 11.02 -3.07 -0.98
C GLY A 144 12.32 -2.31 -0.70
N ARG A 145 12.93 -1.69 -1.73
CA ARG A 145 14.12 -0.84 -1.57
C ARG A 145 13.81 0.41 -0.77
N ILE A 146 12.71 1.09 -1.07
CA ILE A 146 12.28 2.29 -0.36
C ILE A 146 12.00 1.97 1.11
N ASP A 147 11.29 0.87 1.41
CA ASP A 147 11.03 0.43 2.79
C ASP A 147 12.32 0.16 3.57
N SER A 148 13.31 -0.48 2.93
CA SER A 148 14.62 -0.71 3.55
C SER A 148 15.40 0.60 3.81
N SER A 149 15.30 1.56 2.89
CA SER A 149 15.90 2.88 3.05
C SER A 149 15.24 3.65 4.19
N LEU A 150 13.90 3.60 4.28
CA LEU A 150 13.15 4.26 5.34
C LEU A 150 13.57 3.74 6.73
N LYS A 151 13.63 2.41 6.90
CA LYS A 151 14.09 1.79 8.15
C LYS A 151 15.51 2.20 8.55
N THR A 152 16.39 2.38 7.56
CA THR A 152 17.76 2.85 7.81
C THR A 152 17.75 4.29 8.32
N VAL A 153 16.99 5.17 7.68
CA VAL A 153 16.85 6.58 8.09
C VAL A 153 16.18 6.70 9.47
N GLU A 154 15.18 5.87 9.77
CA GLU A 154 14.54 5.83 11.09
C GLU A 154 15.52 5.40 12.20
N ALA A 155 16.38 4.42 11.92
CA ALA A 155 17.44 4.00 12.83
C ALA A 155 18.44 5.14 13.07
N GLU A 156 18.92 5.80 12.01
CA GLU A 156 19.81 6.97 12.11
C GLU A 156 19.17 8.12 12.90
N ASN A 157 17.89 8.41 12.67
CA ASN A 157 17.15 9.44 13.40
C ASN A 157 17.07 9.13 14.89
N THR A 158 16.88 7.85 15.24
CA THR A 158 16.85 7.39 16.63
C THR A 158 18.21 7.55 17.30
N THR A 159 19.30 7.20 16.60
CA THR A 159 20.68 7.42 17.08
C THR A 159 20.95 8.90 17.32
N LEU A 160 20.64 9.77 16.35
CA LEU A 160 20.83 11.22 16.48
C LEU A 160 20.02 11.84 17.63
N LYS A 161 18.80 11.34 17.89
CA LYS A 161 18.01 11.78 19.05
C LYS A 161 18.69 11.42 20.38
N ASN A 162 19.29 10.25 20.47
CA ASN A 162 20.02 9.82 21.67
C ASN A 162 21.28 10.67 21.86
N GLU A 163 22.08 10.87 20.80
CA GLU A 163 23.27 11.72 20.84
C GLU A 163 22.93 13.16 21.27
N LEU A 164 21.83 13.71 20.74
CA LEU A 164 21.37 15.06 21.11
C LEU A 164 20.89 15.14 22.57
N ALA A 165 20.30 14.06 23.10
CA ALA A 165 19.95 13.99 24.51
C ALA A 165 21.19 13.93 25.41
N GLU A 166 22.20 13.12 25.04
CA GLU A 166 23.48 13.04 25.74
C GLU A 166 24.21 14.39 25.74
N LEU A 167 24.27 15.06 24.58
CA LEU A 167 24.88 16.38 24.46
C LEU A 167 24.21 17.41 25.37
N ARG A 168 22.87 17.39 25.46
CA ARG A 168 22.11 18.28 26.37
C ARG A 168 22.47 18.03 27.82
N ILE A 169 22.64 16.76 28.22
CA ILE A 169 23.08 16.40 29.57
C ILE A 169 24.49 16.92 29.82
N GLN A 170 25.42 16.72 28.89
CA GLN A 170 26.80 17.20 29.01
C GLN A 170 26.86 18.73 29.13
N MET A 171 26.07 19.46 28.34
CA MET A 171 25.98 20.92 28.43
C MET A 171 25.46 21.37 29.80
N GLU A 172 24.46 20.68 30.35
CA GLU A 172 23.91 21.01 31.66
C GLU A 172 24.91 20.71 32.79
N ILE A 173 25.67 19.61 32.70
CA ILE A 173 26.76 19.30 33.62
C ILE A 173 27.81 20.42 33.59
N ALA A 174 28.31 20.78 32.39
CA ALA A 174 29.32 21.84 32.27
C ALA A 174 28.83 23.19 32.82
N ARG A 175 27.54 23.50 32.63
CA ARG A 175 26.91 24.70 33.20
C ARG A 175 26.88 24.66 34.74
N LEU A 176 26.54 23.50 35.31
CA LEU A 176 26.50 23.31 36.76
C LEU A 176 27.92 23.33 37.37
N GLU A 177 28.91 22.75 36.70
CA GLU A 177 30.32 22.80 37.10
C GLU A 177 30.83 24.25 37.13
N GLY A 178 30.55 25.04 36.09
CA GLY A 178 30.91 26.47 36.07
C GLY A 178 30.28 27.26 37.23
N LYS A 179 29.00 26.99 37.55
CA LYS A 179 28.33 27.60 38.71
C LYS A 179 28.95 27.17 40.04
N TYR A 180 29.32 25.90 40.16
CA TYR A 180 29.96 25.37 41.36
C TYR A 180 31.33 26.02 41.58
N GLU A 181 32.13 26.20 40.53
CA GLU A 181 33.41 26.89 40.60
C GLU A 181 33.25 28.35 41.06
N GLU A 182 32.25 29.06 40.53
CA GLU A 182 31.94 30.44 40.93
C GLU A 182 31.54 30.52 42.42
N GLN A 183 30.65 29.63 42.87
CA GLN A 183 30.26 29.55 44.29
C GLN A 183 31.43 29.21 45.19
N SER A 184 32.32 28.32 44.77
CA SER A 184 33.54 27.96 45.51
C SER A 184 34.49 29.16 45.68
N ARG A 185 34.66 29.97 44.63
CA ARG A 185 35.45 31.22 44.70
C ARG A 185 34.82 32.23 45.66
N MET A 186 33.51 32.48 45.55
CA MET A 186 32.81 33.38 46.47
C MET A 186 32.94 32.92 47.94
N LEU A 187 32.84 31.61 48.20
CA LEU A 187 33.03 31.07 49.55
C LEU A 187 34.45 31.28 50.06
N ALA A 188 35.46 31.12 49.21
CA ALA A 188 36.85 31.38 49.57
C ALA A 188 37.11 32.86 49.89
N GLU A 189 36.56 33.78 49.08
CA GLU A 189 36.62 35.22 49.33
C GLU A 189 35.91 35.61 50.63
N THR A 190 34.69 35.10 50.83
CA THR A 190 33.92 35.38 52.05
C THR A 190 34.63 34.86 53.31
N ARG A 191 35.28 33.69 53.24
CA ARG A 191 36.12 33.18 54.34
C ARG A 191 37.31 34.08 54.61
N LYS A 192 37.99 34.54 53.56
CA LYS A 192 39.13 35.45 53.70
C LYS A 192 38.71 36.75 54.37
N GLU A 193 37.60 37.35 53.95
CA GLU A 193 37.06 38.56 54.59
C GLU A 193 36.68 38.32 56.06
N LEU A 194 36.12 37.15 56.37
CA LEU A 194 35.78 36.78 57.74
C LEU A 194 37.04 36.65 58.61
N ASP A 195 38.10 36.04 58.09
CA ASP A 195 39.38 35.89 58.79
C ASP A 195 40.04 37.25 59.02
N GLU A 196 40.07 38.12 58.00
CA GLU A 196 40.58 39.50 58.09
C GLU A 196 39.81 40.31 59.15
N LYS A 197 38.47 40.25 59.15
CA LYS A 197 37.64 40.89 60.18
C LYS A 197 37.89 40.32 61.56
N SER A 198 38.02 39.01 61.68
CA SER A 198 38.30 38.34 62.97
C SER A 198 39.66 38.77 63.54
N GLN A 199 40.68 38.92 62.68
CA GLN A 199 41.98 39.47 63.08
C GLN A 199 41.86 40.92 63.55
N MET A 200 41.15 41.79 62.81
CA MET A 200 40.90 43.18 63.22
C MET A 200 40.19 43.25 64.58
N PHE A 201 39.17 42.41 64.82
CA PHE A 201 38.49 42.35 66.11
C PHE A 201 39.44 41.91 67.24
N ALA A 202 40.28 40.91 66.99
CA ALA A 202 41.25 40.43 67.98
C ALA A 202 42.30 41.50 68.32
N GLU A 203 42.74 42.30 67.35
CA GLU A 203 43.64 43.44 67.57
C GLU A 203 42.96 44.57 68.33
N LEU A 204 41.70 44.89 68.00
CA LEU A 204 40.91 45.89 68.73
C LEU A 204 40.66 45.48 70.17
N SER A 205 40.42 44.19 70.45
CA SER A 205 40.19 43.67 71.81
C SER A 205 41.45 43.70 72.71
N LYS A 206 42.64 43.91 72.15
CA LYS A 206 43.90 44.02 72.90
C LYS A 206 44.28 45.45 73.27
N LYS A 207 43.57 46.45 72.73
CA LYS A 207 43.68 47.86 73.11
C LYS A 207 42.69 48.18 74.21
#